data_AF-H2UQD4-F1
#
_entry.id   AF-H2UQD4-F1
#
_cell.length_a   1.000
_cell.length_b   1.000
_cell.length_c   1.000
_cell.angle_alpha   90.00
_cell.angle_beta   90.00
_cell.angle_gamma   90.00
#
_symmetry.space_group_name_H-M   'P 1'
#
loop_
_entity.id
_entity.type
_entity.pdbx_description
1 polymer ?
#
loop_
_entity_poly.entity_id
_entity_poly.type
_entity_poly.pdbx_seq_one_letter_code
_entity_poly.pdbx_strand_id
1 'polypeptide(L)'
;MSRSLNCVFQPKLQKGKAPEKVVHPYSRKAAYLAREETRLKRKERQKNDKATRLNVIGEKLLWFQGQLDPEKMSYARKDACEIIERYLHRFDSELEQIELMNGIKGRQGRLHGAREAVIKQTIERERAQYEGIGFEIPDILNGKHLKTFREWTGDLKKLPNIKLRTVNNKGLDTKSKGTEDNQEAENNKQDEEDDLVPELPPRWRYFPRVLSVLPELILMLIHVRLDCEEVLHSDVY
;
A
#
# COMPACT_ATOMS: atom_id res chain seq x y z
N MET A 1 22.89 -37.82 -64.23
CA MET A 1 22.15 -36.54 -64.35
C MET A 1 21.37 -36.30 -63.07
N SER A 2 21.96 -35.61 -62.11
CA SER A 2 21.37 -35.39 -60.78
C SER A 2 20.75 -33.99 -60.74
N ARG A 3 19.42 -33.90 -60.70
CA ARG A 3 18.70 -32.61 -60.59
C ARG A 3 18.62 -32.21 -59.11
N SER A 4 19.40 -31.21 -58.74
CA SER A 4 19.27 -30.51 -57.45
C SER A 4 17.98 -29.70 -57.44
N LEU A 5 17.07 -30.00 -56.50
CA LEU A 5 15.90 -29.16 -56.24
C LEU A 5 16.28 -28.11 -55.19
N ASN A 6 16.64 -26.92 -55.65
CA ASN A 6 16.79 -25.74 -54.81
C ASN A 6 15.40 -25.28 -54.33
N CYS A 7 15.06 -25.58 -53.08
CA CYS A 7 13.86 -25.05 -52.43
C CYS A 7 14.19 -23.64 -51.91
N VAL A 8 13.79 -22.60 -52.65
CA VAL A 8 14.00 -21.20 -52.27
C VAL A 8 12.99 -20.85 -51.17
N PHE A 9 13.47 -20.69 -49.93
CA PHE A 9 12.69 -20.14 -48.83
C PHE A 9 12.44 -18.65 -49.10
N GLN A 10 11.25 -18.31 -49.60
CA GLN A 10 10.82 -16.92 -49.71
C GLN A 10 10.32 -16.43 -48.35
N PRO A 11 10.88 -15.33 -47.79
CA PRO A 11 10.33 -14.72 -46.58
C PRO A 11 8.95 -14.14 -46.91
N LYS A 12 7.91 -14.64 -46.23
CA LYS A 12 6.55 -14.14 -46.40
C LYS A 12 6.50 -12.64 -46.03
N LEU A 13 6.08 -11.84 -47.00
CA LEU A 13 5.82 -10.40 -46.88
C LEU A 13 4.96 -10.14 -45.63
N GLN A 14 5.42 -9.26 -44.73
CA GLN A 14 4.68 -8.90 -43.52
C GLN A 14 3.38 -8.19 -43.91
N LYS A 15 2.28 -8.94 -43.92
CA LYS A 15 0.94 -8.41 -44.17
C LYS A 15 0.62 -7.42 -43.05
N GLY A 16 0.33 -6.17 -43.42
CA GLY A 16 0.03 -5.07 -42.50
C GLY A 16 -1.01 -5.46 -41.44
N LYS A 17 -0.88 -4.89 -40.23
CA LYS A 17 -1.73 -5.17 -39.07
C LYS A 17 -3.21 -5.13 -39.48
N ALA A 18 -3.82 -6.31 -39.57
CA ALA A 18 -5.25 -6.45 -39.84
C ALA A 18 -6.06 -5.76 -38.73
N PRO A 19 -7.25 -5.20 -39.04
CA PRO A 19 -8.11 -4.60 -38.04
C PRO A 19 -8.36 -5.58 -36.90
N GLU A 20 -8.32 -5.08 -35.67
CA GLU A 20 -8.47 -5.89 -34.47
C GLU A 20 -9.83 -6.59 -34.50
N LYS A 21 -9.80 -7.91 -34.73
CA LYS A 21 -11.00 -8.73 -34.82
C LYS A 21 -11.65 -8.80 -33.44
N VAL A 22 -12.96 -8.55 -33.39
CA VAL A 22 -13.79 -8.77 -32.19
C VAL A 22 -13.59 -10.21 -31.73
N VAL A 23 -13.06 -10.35 -30.51
CA VAL A 23 -12.74 -11.64 -29.91
C VAL A 23 -13.94 -12.11 -29.11
N HIS A 24 -14.41 -13.34 -29.35
CA HIS A 24 -15.49 -13.91 -28.56
C HIS A 24 -15.04 -14.08 -27.08
N PRO A 25 -15.89 -13.74 -26.09
CA PRO A 25 -15.51 -13.69 -24.68
C PRO A 25 -14.95 -15.02 -24.15
N TYR A 26 -15.49 -16.15 -24.60
CA TYR A 26 -15.03 -17.49 -24.18
C TYR A 26 -13.92 -18.10 -25.06
N SER A 27 -13.32 -17.31 -25.96
CA SER A 27 -12.23 -17.81 -26.79
C SER A 27 -10.88 -17.85 -26.04
N ARG A 28 -9.96 -18.70 -26.49
CA ARG A 28 -8.59 -18.76 -25.94
C ARG A 28 -7.86 -17.41 -25.99
N LYS A 29 -8.10 -16.62 -27.05
CA LYS A 29 -7.50 -15.29 -27.21
C LYS A 29 -8.04 -14.32 -26.15
N ALA A 30 -9.34 -14.36 -25.86
CA ALA A 30 -9.94 -13.55 -24.79
C ALA A 30 -9.39 -13.96 -23.42
N ALA A 31 -9.27 -15.27 -23.14
CA ALA A 31 -8.68 -15.74 -21.88
C ALA A 31 -7.22 -15.28 -21.70
N TYR A 32 -6.43 -15.23 -22.78
CA TYR A 32 -5.06 -14.69 -22.73
C TYR A 32 -5.02 -13.20 -22.41
N LEU A 33 -5.88 -12.41 -23.08
CA LEU A 33 -5.98 -10.97 -22.83
C LEU A 33 -6.42 -10.67 -21.39
N ALA A 34 -7.41 -11.41 -20.87
CA ALA A 34 -7.88 -11.25 -19.49
C ALA A 34 -6.79 -11.58 -18.45
N ARG A 35 -5.97 -12.61 -18.69
CA ARG A 35 -4.82 -12.94 -17.82
C ARG A 35 -3.78 -11.83 -17.83
N GLU A 36 -3.47 -11.31 -19.00
CA GLU A 36 -2.51 -10.22 -19.16
C GLU A 36 -3.01 -8.94 -18.50
N GLU A 37 -4.27 -8.57 -18.71
CA GLU A 37 -4.90 -7.43 -18.03
C GLU A 37 -4.87 -7.59 -16.51
N THR A 38 -5.20 -8.78 -15.99
CA THR A 38 -5.15 -9.04 -14.55
C THR A 38 -3.73 -8.88 -14.00
N ARG A 39 -2.71 -9.34 -14.75
CA ARG A 39 -1.30 -9.18 -14.38
C ARG A 39 -0.88 -7.72 -14.37
N LEU A 40 -1.24 -6.96 -15.41
CA LEU A 40 -0.96 -5.54 -15.50
C LEU A 40 -1.65 -4.75 -14.39
N LYS A 41 -2.92 -5.04 -14.10
CA LYS A 41 -3.69 -4.42 -13.01
C LYS A 41 -3.06 -4.68 -11.64
N ARG A 42 -2.57 -5.89 -11.38
CA ARG A 42 -1.82 -6.20 -10.15
C ARG A 42 -0.52 -5.39 -10.07
N LYS A 43 0.23 -5.32 -11.16
CA LYS A 43 1.49 -4.55 -11.24
C LYS A 43 1.25 -3.05 -11.03
N GLU A 44 0.21 -2.50 -11.65
CA GLU A 44 -0.19 -1.11 -11.48
C GLU A 44 -0.64 -0.83 -10.04
N ARG A 45 -1.46 -1.70 -9.45
CA ARG A 45 -1.84 -1.59 -8.04
C ARG A 45 -0.63 -1.54 -7.12
N GLN A 46 0.35 -2.41 -7.30
CA GLN A 46 1.57 -2.40 -6.50
C GLN A 46 2.37 -1.09 -6.64
N LYS A 47 2.42 -0.50 -7.84
CA LYS A 47 3.04 0.81 -8.06
C LYS A 47 2.28 1.90 -7.34
N ASN A 48 0.95 1.90 -7.44
CA ASN A 48 0.08 2.89 -6.79
C ASN A 48 0.13 2.78 -5.26
N ASP A 49 0.19 1.56 -4.71
CA ASP A 49 0.32 1.34 -3.27
C ASP A 49 1.67 1.85 -2.74
N LYS A 50 2.77 1.64 -3.49
CA LYS A 50 4.09 2.19 -3.14
C LYS A 50 4.10 3.71 -3.24
N ALA A 51 3.54 4.27 -4.31
CA ALA A 51 3.44 5.72 -4.48
C ALA A 51 2.60 6.36 -3.37
N THR A 52 1.45 5.78 -3.03
CA THR A 52 0.59 6.26 -1.94
C THR A 52 1.32 6.26 -0.60
N ARG A 53 2.07 5.19 -0.28
CA ARG A 53 2.87 5.14 0.95
C ARG A 53 3.92 6.25 1.01
N LEU A 54 4.65 6.46 -0.09
CA LEU A 54 5.65 7.53 -0.17
C LEU A 54 5.02 8.91 -0.08
N ASN A 55 3.86 9.12 -0.72
CA ASN A 55 3.11 10.37 -0.65
C ASN A 55 2.68 10.68 0.79
N VAL A 56 2.12 9.70 1.52
CA VAL A 56 1.71 9.92 2.92
C VAL A 56 2.88 10.36 3.79
N ILE A 57 4.06 9.75 3.61
CA ILE A 57 5.28 10.15 4.32
C ILE A 57 5.73 11.55 3.87
N GLY A 58 5.72 11.83 2.57
CA GLY A 58 6.09 13.12 2.01
C GLY A 58 5.22 14.27 2.55
N GLU A 59 3.90 14.11 2.52
CA GLU A 59 2.94 15.07 3.07
C GLU A 59 3.15 15.30 4.57
N LYS A 60 3.36 14.22 5.34
CA LYS A 60 3.70 14.32 6.77
C LYS A 60 4.93 15.19 6.97
N LEU A 61 6.02 14.91 6.25
CA LEU A 61 7.26 15.68 6.38
C LEU A 61 7.10 17.13 5.91
N LEU A 62 6.34 17.38 4.85
CA LEU A 62 6.08 18.73 4.36
C LEU A 62 5.33 19.57 5.41
N TRP A 63 4.37 18.96 6.11
CA TRP A 63 3.72 19.60 7.25
C TRP A 63 4.73 19.97 8.35
N PHE A 64 5.62 19.03 8.71
CA PHE A 64 6.67 19.31 9.71
C PHE A 64 7.59 20.43 9.28
N GLN A 65 7.97 20.48 8.01
CA GLN A 65 8.80 21.55 7.45
C GLN A 65 8.12 22.93 7.59
N GLY A 66 6.82 23.01 7.34
CA GLY A 66 6.04 24.25 7.47
C GLY A 66 5.87 24.74 8.91
N GLN A 67 6.10 23.90 9.93
CA GLN A 67 6.06 24.29 11.34
C GLN A 67 7.42 24.73 11.90
N LEU A 68 8.49 24.63 11.11
CA LEU A 68 9.83 25.02 11.57
C LEU A 68 10.08 26.51 11.34
N ASP A 69 10.46 27.20 12.41
CA ASP A 69 10.98 28.57 12.31
C ASP A 69 12.23 28.63 11.43
N PRO A 70 12.29 29.54 10.44
CA PRO A 70 13.45 29.65 9.54
C PRO A 70 14.72 30.12 10.27
N GLU A 71 14.58 30.87 11.35
CA GLU A 71 15.70 31.51 12.07
C GLU A 71 16.35 30.61 13.13
N LYS A 72 15.62 29.61 13.64
CA LYS A 72 16.08 28.80 14.79
C LYS A 72 17.08 27.72 14.35
N MET A 73 18.32 27.76 14.83
CA MET A 73 19.38 26.86 14.35
C MET A 73 19.44 25.50 15.05
N SER A 74 18.77 25.34 16.19
CA SER A 74 18.74 24.11 16.97
C SER A 74 17.41 23.95 17.69
N TYR A 75 16.86 22.74 17.67
CA TYR A 75 15.67 22.40 18.43
C TYR A 75 16.05 21.52 19.62
N ALA A 76 15.38 21.76 20.75
CA ALA A 76 15.42 20.88 21.89
C ALA A 76 14.39 19.76 21.72
N ARG A 77 14.53 18.70 22.53
CA ARG A 77 13.53 17.62 22.58
C ARG A 77 12.13 18.13 22.93
N LYS A 78 12.04 19.14 23.81
CA LYS A 78 10.77 19.79 24.17
C LYS A 78 10.07 20.39 22.97
N ASP A 79 10.81 21.15 22.14
CA ASP A 79 10.27 21.71 20.91
C ASP A 79 9.76 20.63 19.96
N ALA A 80 10.47 19.49 19.88
CA ALA A 80 10.02 18.36 19.07
C ALA A 80 8.68 17.79 19.56
N CYS A 81 8.51 17.64 20.88
CA CYS A 81 7.23 17.23 21.46
C CYS A 81 6.11 18.23 21.16
N GLU A 82 6.37 19.53 21.31
CA GLU A 82 5.37 20.57 21.02
C GLU A 82 4.93 20.56 19.54
N ILE A 83 5.87 20.37 18.61
CA ILE A 83 5.54 20.27 17.18
C ILE A 83 4.70 19.00 16.90
N ILE A 84 4.99 17.88 17.58
CA ILE A 84 4.19 16.65 17.46
C ILE A 84 2.78 16.86 18.01
N GLU A 85 2.63 17.53 19.15
CA GLU A 85 1.31 17.85 19.70
C GLU A 85 0.50 18.70 18.72
N ARG A 86 1.11 19.73 18.14
CA ARG A 86 0.47 20.52 17.06
C ARG A 86 0.06 19.65 15.86
N TYR A 87 0.85 18.62 15.52
CA TYR A 87 0.52 17.70 14.44
C TYR A 87 -0.71 16.84 14.74
N LEU A 88 -0.82 16.36 15.98
CA LEU A 88 -1.95 15.54 16.44
C LEU A 88 -3.27 16.36 16.45
N HIS A 89 -3.18 17.66 16.69
CA HIS A 89 -4.32 18.59 16.73
C HIS A 89 -4.68 19.19 15.36
N ARG A 90 -4.06 18.75 14.26
CA ARG A 90 -4.31 19.33 12.92
C ARG A 90 -5.74 19.19 12.40
N PHE A 91 -6.50 18.21 12.90
CA PHE A 91 -7.86 17.93 12.48
C PHE A 91 -8.93 18.51 13.40
N ASP A 92 -8.56 19.19 14.48
CA ASP A 92 -9.51 19.69 15.47
C ASP A 92 -10.51 20.67 14.86
N SER A 93 -10.04 21.57 13.99
CA SER A 93 -10.90 22.50 13.24
C SER A 93 -11.88 21.79 12.29
N GLU A 94 -11.45 20.71 11.63
CA GLU A 94 -12.31 19.90 10.75
C GLU A 94 -13.38 19.16 11.57
N LEU A 95 -13.01 18.61 12.73
CA LEU A 95 -13.94 17.93 13.64
C LEU A 95 -14.97 18.90 14.23
N GLU A 96 -14.53 20.08 14.68
CA GLU A 96 -15.42 21.13 15.19
C GLU A 96 -16.42 21.57 14.12
N GLN A 97 -15.96 21.76 12.87
CA GLN A 97 -16.84 22.09 11.75
C GLN A 97 -17.88 20.98 11.49
N ILE A 98 -17.49 19.71 11.52
CA ILE A 98 -18.41 18.59 11.36
C ILE A 98 -19.45 18.55 12.50
N GLU A 99 -19.01 18.79 13.74
CA GLU A 99 -19.87 18.83 14.91
C GLU A 99 -20.90 19.97 14.82
N LEU A 100 -20.47 21.18 14.45
CA LEU A 100 -21.36 22.32 14.24
C LEU A 100 -22.39 22.05 13.13
N MET A 101 -21.97 21.49 12.00
CA MET A 101 -22.86 21.17 10.88
C MET A 101 -23.91 20.12 11.25
N ASN A 102 -23.52 19.14 12.07
CA ASN A 102 -24.43 18.13 12.59
C ASN A 102 -25.35 18.69 13.68
N GLY A 103 -24.89 19.64 14.50
CA GLY A 103 -25.71 20.30 15.53
C GLY A 103 -26.84 21.18 14.96
N ILE A 104 -26.65 21.77 13.78
CA ILE A 104 -27.67 22.62 13.12
C ILE A 104 -28.75 21.76 12.44
N LYS A 105 -28.40 20.60 11.92
CA LYS A 105 -29.33 19.70 11.23
C LYS A 105 -30.09 18.84 12.25
N GLY A 106 -31.29 19.28 12.64
CA GLY A 106 -32.16 18.56 13.59
C GLY A 106 -32.53 17.13 13.16
N ARG A 107 -33.67 16.93 12.50
CA ARG A 107 -34.18 15.57 12.15
C ARG A 107 -33.54 14.94 10.89
N GLN A 108 -32.51 15.57 10.33
CA GLN A 108 -31.83 15.09 9.13
C GLN A 108 -30.66 14.20 9.55
N GLY A 109 -30.45 13.07 8.87
CA GLY A 109 -29.39 12.11 9.21
C GLY A 109 -27.99 12.74 9.27
N ARG A 110 -27.10 12.13 10.07
CA ARG A 110 -25.73 12.59 10.31
C ARG A 110 -24.96 12.76 9.01
N LEU A 111 -24.43 13.96 8.79
CA LEU A 111 -23.58 14.26 7.64
C LEU A 111 -22.11 13.99 8.00
N HIS A 112 -21.30 13.64 7.01
CA HIS A 112 -19.85 13.41 7.16
C HIS A 112 -19.43 12.29 8.13
N GLY A 113 -20.32 11.39 8.55
CA GLY A 113 -19.99 10.32 9.50
C GLY A 113 -18.82 9.42 9.08
N ALA A 114 -18.70 9.11 7.78
CA ALA A 114 -17.57 8.32 7.26
C ALA A 114 -16.23 9.06 7.40
N ARG A 115 -16.20 10.37 7.11
CA ARG A 115 -14.99 11.20 7.22
C ARG A 115 -14.59 11.40 8.68
N GLU A 116 -15.56 11.70 9.54
CA GLU A 116 -15.35 11.85 10.97
C GLU A 116 -14.77 10.58 11.61
N ALA A 117 -15.30 9.40 11.23
CA ALA A 117 -14.79 8.12 11.70
C ALA A 117 -13.33 7.88 11.26
N VAL A 118 -12.99 8.17 10.00
CA VAL A 118 -11.61 8.05 9.49
C VAL A 118 -10.66 8.98 10.23
N ILE A 119 -11.06 10.23 10.48
CA ILE A 119 -10.24 11.19 11.23
C ILE A 119 -10.01 10.70 12.66
N LYS A 120 -11.08 10.33 13.37
CA LYS A 120 -10.99 9.84 14.75
C LYS A 120 -10.08 8.60 14.85
N GLN A 121 -10.24 7.65 13.94
CA GLN A 121 -9.39 6.46 13.88
C GLN A 121 -7.92 6.83 13.58
N THR A 122 -7.67 7.82 12.73
CA THR A 122 -6.32 8.29 12.41
C THR A 122 -5.66 8.92 13.63
N ILE A 123 -6.36 9.84 14.31
CA ILE A 123 -5.86 10.49 15.53
C ILE A 123 -5.59 9.47 16.63
N GLU A 124 -6.51 8.53 16.84
CA GLU A 124 -6.35 7.46 17.84
C GLU A 124 -5.10 6.62 17.58
N ARG A 125 -4.87 6.23 16.32
CA ARG A 125 -3.68 5.48 15.93
C ARG A 125 -2.39 6.29 16.15
N GLU A 126 -2.39 7.56 15.76
CA GLU A 126 -1.23 8.43 15.91
C GLU A 126 -0.90 8.72 17.39
N ARG A 127 -1.93 8.92 18.23
CA ARG A 127 -1.75 9.08 19.69
C ARG A 127 -1.21 7.81 20.35
N ALA A 128 -1.79 6.65 20.01
CA ALA A 128 -1.30 5.37 20.50
C ALA A 128 0.17 5.12 20.12
N GLN A 129 0.57 5.53 18.90
CA GLN A 129 1.97 5.48 18.48
C GLN A 129 2.85 6.40 19.31
N TYR A 130 2.44 7.65 19.53
CA TYR A 130 3.23 8.63 20.27
C TYR A 130 3.46 8.26 21.74
N GLU A 131 2.46 7.67 22.40
CA GLU A 131 2.54 7.25 23.81
C GLU A 131 3.24 5.89 24.01
N GLY A 132 3.17 5.03 22.99
CA GLY A 132 3.74 3.68 22.98
C GLY A 132 5.18 3.64 22.48
N ILE A 133 5.34 3.31 21.20
CA ILE A 133 6.64 3.09 20.52
C ILE A 133 7.40 4.41 20.32
N GLY A 134 6.65 5.50 20.11
CA GLY A 134 7.13 6.82 19.75
C GLY A 134 6.79 7.17 18.31
N PHE A 135 6.76 8.48 18.05
CA PHE A 135 6.35 9.05 16.78
C PHE A 135 7.58 9.41 15.94
N GLU A 136 7.61 8.93 14.70
CA GLU A 136 8.71 9.20 13.76
C GLU A 136 8.59 10.62 13.20
N ILE A 137 9.64 11.42 13.39
CA ILE A 137 9.76 12.79 12.86
C ILE A 137 11.13 13.00 12.22
N PRO A 138 11.31 14.00 11.34
CA PRO A 138 12.64 14.36 10.85
C PRO A 138 13.56 14.77 12.01
N ASP A 139 14.84 14.43 11.93
CA ASP A 139 15.80 14.74 12.99
C ASP A 139 16.13 16.24 13.05
N ILE A 140 15.32 16.99 13.80
CA ILE A 140 15.46 18.44 14.00
C ILE A 140 16.42 18.80 15.14
N LEU A 141 16.85 17.82 15.95
CA LEU A 141 17.80 18.04 17.04
C LEU A 141 19.21 18.28 16.51
N ASN A 142 19.53 17.63 15.39
CA ASN A 142 20.82 17.74 14.73
C ASN A 142 20.81 18.87 13.69
N GLY A 143 21.63 19.91 13.92
CA GLY A 143 21.70 21.07 13.02
C GLY A 143 22.11 20.74 11.57
N LYS A 144 22.89 19.67 11.35
CA LYS A 144 23.23 19.20 9.98
C LYS A 144 21.99 18.67 9.24
N HIS A 145 21.20 17.82 9.92
CA HIS A 145 20.00 17.22 9.34
C HIS A 145 18.88 18.26 9.18
N LEU A 146 18.79 19.22 10.09
CA LEU A 146 17.88 20.34 9.99
C LEU A 146 18.11 21.16 8.71
N LYS A 147 19.36 21.47 8.35
CA LYS A 147 19.68 22.19 7.10
C LYS A 147 19.23 21.41 5.86
N THR A 148 19.58 20.13 5.79
CA THR A 148 19.15 19.27 4.67
C THR A 148 17.63 19.15 4.58
N PHE A 149 16.95 19.15 5.72
CA PHE A 149 15.49 19.08 5.79
C PHE A 149 14.82 20.39 5.37
N ARG A 150 15.42 21.54 5.68
CA ARG A 150 14.92 22.86 5.24
C ARG A 150 15.02 23.05 3.74
N GLU A 151 16.12 22.63 3.14
CA GLU A 151 16.37 22.75 1.69
C GLU A 151 15.56 21.73 0.87
N TRP A 152 14.96 20.74 1.52
CA TRP A 152 14.18 19.71 0.85
C TRP A 152 12.90 20.30 0.25
N THR A 153 12.70 20.12 -1.05
CA THR A 153 11.61 20.73 -1.83
C THR A 153 10.36 19.83 -1.91
N GLY A 154 10.25 18.79 -1.09
CA GLY A 154 9.18 17.79 -1.21
C GLY A 154 9.45 16.66 -2.21
N ASP A 155 10.67 16.59 -2.77
CA ASP A 155 11.07 15.53 -3.70
C ASP A 155 11.02 14.14 -3.04
N LEU A 156 10.07 13.30 -3.46
CA LEU A 156 9.89 11.95 -2.89
C LEU A 156 11.09 11.02 -3.09
N LYS A 157 11.90 11.27 -4.13
CA LYS A 157 13.13 10.49 -4.40
C LYS A 157 14.22 10.71 -3.35
N LYS A 158 14.20 11.87 -2.67
CA LYS A 158 15.17 12.24 -1.64
C LYS A 158 14.72 11.83 -0.23
N LEU A 159 13.52 11.25 -0.08
CA LEU A 159 13.01 10.76 1.20
C LEU A 159 13.97 9.80 1.92
N PRO A 160 14.60 8.82 1.25
CA PRO A 160 15.52 7.90 1.93
C PRO A 160 16.77 8.58 2.53
N ASN A 161 17.11 9.78 2.04
CA ASN A 161 18.28 10.53 2.52
C ASN A 161 17.94 11.35 3.78
N ILE A 162 16.66 11.58 4.06
CA ILE A 162 16.23 12.33 5.25
C ILE A 162 16.30 11.39 6.45
N LYS A 163 17.07 11.78 7.46
CA LYS A 163 17.16 11.03 8.71
C LYS A 163 15.93 11.29 9.56
N LEU A 164 15.23 10.21 9.92
CA LEU A 164 14.09 10.21 10.83
C LEU A 164 14.54 9.76 12.22
N ARG A 165 13.92 10.33 13.25
CA ARG A 165 14.12 10.00 14.66
C ARG A 165 12.78 9.76 15.32
N THR A 166 12.72 8.76 16.18
CA THR A 166 11.55 8.46 16.99
C THR A 166 11.55 9.30 18.27
N VAL A 167 10.46 10.02 18.53
CA VAL A 167 10.26 10.83 19.73
C VAL A 167 9.03 10.35 20.48
N ASN A 168 9.15 10.12 21.78
CA ASN A 168 8.06 9.72 22.66
C ASN A 168 7.77 10.78 23.72
N ASN A 169 6.56 10.75 24.27
CA ASN A 169 6.12 11.67 25.33
C ASN A 169 6.92 11.44 26.63
N LYS A 170 7.28 10.18 26.94
CA LYS A 170 7.90 9.76 28.21
C LYS A 170 9.38 10.13 28.39
N GLY A 171 9.98 10.82 27.44
CA GLY A 171 11.43 11.09 27.41
C GLY A 171 11.90 12.36 28.13
N LEU A 172 11.02 13.09 28.83
CA LEU A 172 11.40 14.32 29.52
C LEU A 172 12.07 14.09 30.89
N ASP A 173 11.94 12.90 31.47
CA ASP A 173 12.38 12.63 32.85
C ASP A 173 13.65 11.76 32.99
N THR A 174 14.20 11.22 31.89
CA THR A 174 15.41 10.40 31.96
C THR A 174 16.58 10.98 31.18
N LYS A 175 17.52 11.52 31.95
CA LYS A 175 18.87 11.91 31.57
C LYS A 175 19.53 10.82 30.71
N SER A 176 19.93 11.17 29.49
CA SER A 176 20.96 10.52 28.66
C SER A 176 21.03 8.98 28.69
N LYS A 177 20.48 8.34 27.66
CA LYS A 177 21.14 7.20 27.03
C LYS A 177 21.10 7.40 25.52
N GLY A 178 22.29 7.62 24.94
CA GLY A 178 22.47 7.56 23.50
C GLY A 178 22.18 6.15 23.03
N THR A 179 21.27 6.03 22.08
CA THR A 179 21.23 4.89 21.17
C THR A 179 21.90 5.36 19.88
N GLU A 180 23.20 5.12 19.81
CA GLU A 180 23.89 4.99 18.54
C GLU A 180 23.48 3.63 17.96
N ASP A 181 22.40 3.62 17.18
CA ASP A 181 22.07 2.45 16.37
C ASP A 181 22.83 2.57 15.06
N ASN A 182 24.01 1.94 15.04
CA ASN A 182 24.64 1.44 13.83
C ASN A 182 23.67 0.46 13.16
N GLN A 183 23.00 0.92 12.10
CA GLN A 183 22.35 0.06 11.11
C GLN A 183 22.90 0.44 9.73
N GLU A 184 24.14 0.01 9.48
CA GLU A 184 24.60 -0.31 8.14
C GLU A 184 24.68 -1.84 8.02
N ALA A 185 24.18 -2.33 6.88
CA ALA A 185 24.31 -3.68 6.36
C ALA A 185 23.51 -4.80 7.05
N GLU A 186 22.26 -4.98 6.58
CA GLU A 186 21.88 -6.20 5.84
C GLU A 186 20.49 -5.98 5.21
N ASN A 187 20.46 -5.39 4.01
CA ASN A 187 19.36 -5.64 3.08
C ASN A 187 19.94 -5.82 1.68
N ASN A 188 20.66 -6.93 1.53
CA ASN A 188 20.91 -7.52 0.22
C ASN A 188 21.13 -9.02 0.42
N LYS A 189 20.04 -9.76 0.59
CA LYS A 189 19.98 -11.18 0.23
C LYS A 189 18.89 -11.32 -0.81
N GLN A 190 19.25 -12.04 -1.86
CA GLN A 190 18.51 -12.23 -3.09
C GLN A 190 17.05 -12.63 -2.85
N ASP A 191 16.15 -11.87 -3.48
CA ASP A 191 14.90 -12.42 -4.02
C ASP A 191 15.06 -12.44 -5.55
N GLU A 192 16.07 -13.16 -6.04
CA GLU A 192 16.00 -13.80 -7.34
C GLU A 192 15.58 -15.24 -7.10
N GLU A 193 14.28 -15.48 -7.01
CA GLU A 193 13.61 -16.74 -7.36
C GLU A 193 12.10 -16.59 -7.06
N ASP A 194 11.31 -16.31 -8.10
CA ASP A 194 9.93 -16.83 -8.26
C ASP A 194 9.37 -16.44 -9.64
N ASP A 195 10.09 -16.84 -10.70
CA ASP A 195 9.46 -17.17 -11.98
C ASP A 195 9.30 -18.70 -12.05
N LEU A 196 8.57 -19.26 -11.08
CA LEU A 196 8.07 -20.62 -11.15
C LEU A 196 6.91 -20.65 -12.16
N VAL A 197 7.29 -20.77 -13.43
CA VAL A 197 6.42 -21.28 -14.49
C VAL A 197 5.87 -22.62 -13.98
N PRO A 198 4.55 -22.82 -13.89
CA PRO A 198 4.02 -24.14 -13.60
C PRO A 198 4.41 -25.05 -14.77
N GLU A 199 5.42 -25.90 -14.55
CA GLU A 199 5.71 -27.00 -15.47
C GLU A 199 4.43 -27.82 -15.59
N LEU A 200 3.77 -27.72 -16.74
CA LEU A 200 2.70 -28.62 -17.11
C LEU A 200 3.29 -30.03 -17.12
N PRO A 201 2.71 -30.99 -16.38
CA PRO A 201 3.28 -32.32 -16.29
C PRO A 201 3.36 -32.96 -17.68
N PRO A 202 4.46 -33.67 -17.99
CA PRO A 202 4.65 -34.29 -19.29
C PRO A 202 3.54 -35.32 -19.52
N ARG A 203 2.76 -35.08 -20.57
CA ARG A 203 1.85 -35.99 -21.28
C ARG A 203 1.89 -37.43 -20.76
N TRP A 204 1.07 -37.75 -19.76
CA TRP A 204 0.85 -39.14 -19.36
C TRP A 204 0.03 -39.84 -20.44
N ARG A 205 0.75 -40.62 -21.25
CA ARG A 205 0.21 -41.77 -21.95
C ARG A 205 -0.27 -42.76 -20.88
N TYR A 206 -1.55 -43.11 -20.93
CA TYR A 206 -2.17 -44.41 -20.61
C TYR A 206 -1.41 -45.36 -19.66
N PHE A 207 -2.00 -45.69 -18.49
CA PHE A 207 -2.41 -47.04 -18.01
C PHE A 207 -2.67 -47.08 -16.45
N PRO A 208 -3.33 -48.11 -15.87
CA PRO A 208 -4.73 -48.07 -15.43
C PRO A 208 -4.95 -48.14 -13.90
N ARG A 209 -6.19 -47.82 -13.49
CA ARG A 209 -7.02 -48.46 -12.46
C ARG A 209 -6.31 -49.09 -11.24
N VAL A 210 -6.31 -48.36 -10.12
CA VAL A 210 -6.58 -48.94 -8.79
C VAL A 210 -7.46 -47.97 -8.01
N LEU A 211 -8.75 -48.30 -7.92
CA LEU A 211 -9.61 -47.87 -6.82
C LEU A 211 -9.02 -48.43 -5.52
N SER A 212 -8.95 -47.64 -4.45
CA SER A 212 -9.73 -47.92 -3.23
C SER A 212 -9.30 -47.07 -2.01
N VAL A 213 -10.31 -46.72 -1.23
CA VAL A 213 -10.30 -46.38 0.21
C VAL A 213 -9.90 -44.95 0.63
N LEU A 214 -10.91 -44.07 0.78
CA LEU A 214 -11.27 -43.35 2.03
C LEU A 214 -12.33 -42.25 1.75
N PRO A 215 -13.63 -42.50 2.01
CA PRO A 215 -14.65 -41.46 2.11
C PRO A 215 -14.92 -41.04 3.58
N GLU A 216 -15.52 -39.86 3.77
CA GLU A 216 -16.27 -39.39 4.96
C GLU A 216 -15.73 -38.26 5.88
N LEU A 217 -14.84 -37.36 5.46
CA LEU A 217 -14.57 -36.14 6.27
C LEU A 217 -14.70 -34.78 5.57
N ILE A 218 -15.12 -34.71 4.31
CA ILE A 218 -15.23 -33.44 3.58
C ILE A 218 -16.67 -32.90 3.48
N LEU A 219 -17.69 -33.66 3.91
CA LEU A 219 -19.09 -33.21 3.84
C LEU A 219 -19.61 -32.47 5.09
N MET A 220 -18.86 -32.40 6.19
CA MET A 220 -19.29 -31.65 7.39
C MET A 220 -18.90 -30.18 7.42
N LEU A 221 -18.13 -29.67 6.45
CA LEU A 221 -17.76 -28.24 6.41
C LEU A 221 -18.66 -27.37 5.51
N ILE A 222 -19.72 -27.94 4.93
CA ILE A 222 -20.65 -27.23 4.03
C ILE A 222 -21.99 -26.87 4.71
N HIS A 223 -22.32 -27.44 5.88
CA HIS A 223 -23.61 -27.18 6.55
C HIS A 223 -23.65 -25.99 7.53
N VAL A 224 -22.60 -25.18 7.67
CA VAL A 224 -22.62 -23.98 8.56
C VAL A 224 -22.71 -22.66 7.79
N ARG A 225 -22.87 -22.69 6.46
CA ARG A 225 -22.87 -21.47 5.63
C ARG A 225 -24.17 -21.18 4.88
N LEU A 226 -25.30 -21.74 5.34
CA LEU A 226 -26.62 -21.57 4.70
C LEU A 226 -27.74 -21.03 5.60
N ASP A 227 -27.43 -20.35 6.71
CA ASP A 227 -28.46 -19.74 7.59
C ASP A 227 -28.38 -18.20 7.68
N CYS A 228 -27.70 -17.50 6.75
CA CYS A 228 -27.56 -16.03 6.82
C CYS A 228 -28.03 -15.27 5.58
N GLU A 229 -28.72 -15.91 4.64
CA GLU A 229 -29.15 -15.27 3.39
C GLU A 229 -30.66 -15.43 3.14
N GLU A 230 -31.47 -15.28 4.20
CA GLU A 230 -32.94 -15.29 4.07
C GLU A 230 -33.62 -14.29 5.00
N VAL A 231 -33.11 -13.05 5.07
CA VAL A 231 -33.90 -11.90 5.55
C VAL A 231 -33.46 -10.68 4.76
N LEU A 232 -34.12 -10.39 3.64
CA LEU A 232 -34.27 -9.06 3.01
C LEU A 232 -34.97 -9.21 1.64
N HIS A 233 -36.20 -9.75 1.63
CA HIS A 233 -37.10 -9.60 0.47
C HIS A 233 -38.57 -9.66 0.88
N SER A 234 -38.99 -8.68 1.68
CA SER A 234 -40.39 -8.35 1.88
C SER A 234 -40.46 -6.99 2.54
N ASP A 235 -40.60 -5.95 1.72
CA ASP A 235 -41.32 -4.70 2.02
C ASP A 235 -41.24 -3.75 0.80
N VAL A 236 -41.90 -4.15 -0.28
CA VAL A 236 -42.41 -3.25 -1.32
C VAL A 236 -43.73 -3.86 -1.80
N TYR A 237 -44.84 -3.45 -1.20
CA TYR A 237 -46.10 -3.07 -1.83
C TYR A 237 -47.06 -2.49 -0.79
#